data_AF-A0A7W7Q288-F1
#
_entry.id   AF-A0A7W7Q288-F1
#
_cell.length_a   1.000
_cell.length_b   1.000
_cell.length_c   1.000
_cell.angle_alpha   90.00
_cell.angle_beta   90.00
_cell.angle_gamma   90.00
#
_symmetry.space_group_name_H-M   'P 1'
#
loop_
_entity.id
_entity.type
_entity.pdbx_description
1 polymer ?
#
loop_
_entity_poly.entity_id
_entity_poly.type
_entity_poly.pdbx_seq_one_letter_code
_entity_poly.pdbx_strand_id
1 'polypeptide(L)'
;MTRTLRHLAYALLPSRGVAARLGFSWRPVVYLAFPFAVLAVFVTWSGWCYPLRPDAIGALGHPFTADARFSGAWGGPTLAGAWFVHAMCAFGMQVICMALIRRVHGRELAEAV
;
A
#
# COMPACT_ATOMS: atom_id res chain seq x y z
N MET A 1 -22.38 43.92 15.91
CA MET A 1 -22.84 43.25 14.67
C MET A 1 -21.73 42.61 13.82
N THR A 2 -20.45 42.62 14.25
CA THR A 2 -19.32 42.12 13.45
C THR A 2 -18.97 40.64 13.67
N ARG A 3 -19.37 40.04 14.80
CA ARG A 3 -19.13 38.60 15.08
C ARG A 3 -20.08 37.68 14.30
N THR A 4 -21.35 38.06 14.17
CA THR A 4 -22.40 37.22 13.56
C THR A 4 -22.15 36.99 12.06
N LEU A 5 -21.68 38.02 11.34
CA LEU A 5 -21.33 37.93 9.92
C LEU A 5 -20.12 37.03 9.65
N ARG A 6 -19.12 37.01 10.56
CA ARG A 6 -17.97 36.11 10.46
C ARG A 6 -18.38 34.64 10.59
N HIS A 7 -19.27 34.30 11.51
CA HIS A 7 -19.74 32.93 11.68
C HIS A 7 -20.57 32.44 10.48
N LEU A 8 -21.40 33.32 9.91
CA LEU A 8 -22.13 33.01 8.67
C LEU A 8 -21.19 32.84 7.48
N ALA A 9 -20.13 33.65 7.36
CA ALA A 9 -19.10 33.48 6.34
C ALA A 9 -18.34 32.16 6.46
N TYR A 10 -18.05 31.70 7.68
CA TYR A 10 -17.45 30.38 7.93
C TYR A 10 -18.40 29.22 7.65
N ALA A 11 -19.70 29.36 7.93
CA ALA A 11 -20.72 28.36 7.65
C ALA A 11 -21.05 28.25 6.15
N LEU A 12 -20.90 29.34 5.41
CA LEU A 12 -21.19 29.44 3.97
C LEU A 12 -19.99 29.12 3.07
N LEU A 13 -18.78 28.93 3.61
CA LEU A 13 -17.60 28.48 2.86
C LEU A 13 -17.67 26.94 2.67
N PRO A 14 -18.18 26.42 1.54
CA PRO A 14 -18.39 24.99 1.33
C PRO A 14 -17.06 24.27 1.02
N SER A 15 -15.95 25.02 0.98
CA SER A 15 -14.70 24.65 0.32
C SER A 15 -13.77 23.78 1.15
N ARG A 16 -14.02 23.61 2.46
CA ARG A 16 -13.23 22.70 3.30
C ARG A 16 -13.87 21.32 3.44
N GLY A 17 -15.17 21.19 3.26
CA GLY A 17 -15.91 19.96 3.53
C GLY A 17 -15.93 18.97 2.37
N VAL A 18 -16.23 19.42 1.16
CA VAL A 18 -16.45 18.51 0.02
C VAL A 18 -15.14 17.93 -0.52
N ALA A 19 -14.11 18.76 -0.68
CA ALA A 19 -12.77 18.32 -1.09
C ALA A 19 -12.16 17.34 -0.08
N ALA A 20 -12.26 17.64 1.23
CA ALA A 20 -11.79 16.72 2.28
C ALA A 20 -12.61 15.41 2.34
N ARG A 21 -13.93 15.46 2.11
CA ARG A 21 -14.79 14.27 2.03
C ARG A 21 -14.48 13.38 0.82
N LEU A 22 -14.02 13.98 -0.29
CA LEU A 22 -13.56 13.26 -1.48
C LEU A 22 -12.06 12.88 -1.40
N GLY A 23 -11.40 13.10 -0.25
CA GLY A 23 -9.99 12.73 -0.03
C GLY A 23 -8.98 13.70 -0.65
N PHE A 24 -9.42 14.84 -1.18
CA PHE A 24 -8.55 15.86 -1.75
C PHE A 24 -7.98 16.75 -0.63
N SER A 25 -6.73 16.46 -0.26
CA SER A 25 -5.99 17.27 0.69
C SER A 25 -5.44 18.52 0.02
N TRP A 26 -5.62 19.68 0.66
CA TRP A 26 -4.95 20.93 0.28
C TRP A 26 -3.44 20.90 0.53
N ARG A 27 -2.92 19.88 1.24
CA ARG A 27 -1.48 19.72 1.48
C ARG A 27 -0.85 18.98 0.30
N PRO A 28 -0.02 19.64 -0.54
CA PRO A 28 0.59 19.00 -1.70
C PRO A 28 1.50 17.83 -1.33
N VAL A 29 2.05 17.83 -0.11
CA VAL A 29 2.84 16.72 0.47
C VAL A 29 2.08 15.39 0.45
N VAL A 30 0.75 15.39 0.54
CA VAL A 30 -0.05 14.15 0.50
C VAL A 30 0.10 13.41 -0.84
N TYR A 31 0.34 14.12 -1.94
CA TYR A 31 0.58 13.48 -3.24
C TYR A 31 1.89 12.68 -3.28
N LEU A 32 2.83 12.95 -2.38
CA LEU A 32 4.05 12.12 -2.23
C LEU A 32 3.72 10.70 -1.72
N ALA A 33 2.55 10.49 -1.11
CA ALA A 33 2.11 9.17 -0.67
C ALA A 33 1.61 8.29 -1.83
N PHE A 34 1.18 8.89 -2.95
CA PHE A 34 0.64 8.18 -4.10
C PHE A 34 1.60 7.10 -4.67
N PRO A 35 2.88 7.39 -4.97
CA PRO A 35 3.79 6.35 -5.48
C PRO A 35 3.99 5.21 -4.48
N PHE A 36 4.01 5.48 -3.17
CA PHE A 36 4.13 4.45 -2.15
C PHE A 36 2.85 3.59 -2.03
N ALA A 37 1.68 4.19 -2.22
CA ALA A 37 0.42 3.47 -2.24
C ALA A 37 0.34 2.54 -3.46
N VAL A 38 0.70 3.04 -4.64
CA VAL A 38 0.80 2.24 -5.87
C VAL A 38 1.80 1.10 -5.70
N LEU A 39 2.98 1.39 -5.15
CA LEU A 39 4.00 0.37 -4.90
C LEU A 39 3.50 -0.69 -3.91
N ALA A 40 2.85 -0.29 -2.80
CA ALA A 40 2.29 -1.22 -1.82
C ALA A 40 1.25 -2.17 -2.44
N VAL A 41 0.35 -1.64 -3.27
CA VAL A 41 -0.65 -2.46 -4.00
C VAL A 41 0.05 -3.41 -4.97
N PHE A 42 1.01 -2.90 -5.73
CA PHE A 42 1.75 -3.68 -6.71
C PHE A 42 2.53 -4.84 -6.07
N VAL A 43 3.29 -4.60 -4.99
CA VAL A 43 4.07 -5.65 -4.34
C VAL A 43 3.19 -6.69 -3.65
N THR A 44 2.07 -6.27 -3.06
CA THR A 44 1.11 -7.18 -2.44
C THR A 44 0.50 -8.10 -3.49
N TRP A 45 0.07 -7.51 -4.61
CA TRP A 45 -0.46 -8.26 -5.75
C TRP A 45 0.57 -9.23 -6.33
N SER A 46 1.79 -8.77 -6.58
CA SER A 46 2.84 -9.60 -7.19
C SER A 46 3.30 -10.73 -6.28
N GLY A 47 3.38 -10.51 -4.96
CA GLY A 47 3.68 -11.57 -3.98
C GLY A 47 2.57 -12.61 -3.87
N TRP A 48 1.30 -12.17 -3.87
CA TRP A 48 0.14 -13.08 -3.84
C TRP A 48 0.02 -13.91 -5.11
N CYS A 49 0.16 -13.27 -6.28
CA CYS A 49 0.03 -13.91 -7.58
C CYS A 49 1.32 -14.59 -8.07
N TYR A 50 2.38 -14.64 -7.26
CA TYR A 50 3.65 -15.28 -7.65
C TYR A 50 3.48 -16.72 -8.18
N PRO A 51 2.66 -17.61 -7.57
CA PRO A 51 2.45 -18.96 -8.08
C PRO A 51 1.75 -19.02 -9.45
N LEU A 52 1.12 -17.92 -9.87
CA LEU A 52 0.44 -17.79 -11.16
C LEU A 52 1.36 -17.22 -12.25
N ARG A 53 2.64 -16.97 -11.96
CA ARG A 53 3.58 -16.58 -13.00
C ARG A 53 3.77 -17.70 -14.03
N PRO A 54 3.96 -17.40 -15.32
CA PRO A 54 4.15 -18.42 -16.36
C PRO A 54 5.25 -19.44 -16.04
N ASP A 55 6.34 -19.01 -15.42
CA ASP A 55 7.45 -19.86 -14.98
C ASP A 55 7.10 -20.74 -13.76
N ALA A 56 6.16 -20.29 -12.92
CA ALA A 56 5.78 -20.94 -11.67
C ALA A 56 4.57 -21.88 -11.79
N ILE A 57 3.69 -21.67 -12.77
CA ILE A 57 2.45 -22.45 -12.96
C ILE A 57 2.73 -23.95 -13.04
N GLY A 58 3.80 -24.36 -13.71
CA GLY A 58 4.13 -25.78 -13.86
C GLY A 58 4.41 -26.50 -12.54
N ALA A 59 4.85 -25.77 -11.52
CA ALA A 59 5.17 -26.33 -10.21
C ALA A 59 4.00 -26.31 -9.22
N LEU A 60 2.83 -25.77 -9.61
CA LEU A 60 1.62 -25.80 -8.78
C LEU A 60 1.18 -27.23 -8.44
N GLY A 61 1.47 -28.20 -9.32
CA GLY A 61 1.19 -29.62 -9.09
C GLY A 61 2.12 -30.30 -8.09
N HIS A 62 3.27 -29.69 -7.77
CA HIS A 62 4.28 -30.26 -6.87
C HIS A 62 5.02 -29.16 -6.10
N PRO A 63 4.32 -28.38 -5.24
CA PRO A 63 4.84 -27.13 -4.70
C PRO A 63 6.04 -27.30 -3.74
N PHE A 64 6.17 -28.47 -3.13
CA PHE A 64 7.24 -28.80 -2.18
C PHE A 64 8.36 -29.64 -2.79
N THR A 65 8.27 -29.95 -4.09
CA THR A 65 9.30 -30.71 -4.81
C THR A 65 10.26 -29.75 -5.50
N ALA A 66 11.54 -30.12 -5.56
CA ALA A 66 12.53 -29.35 -6.30
C ALA A 66 12.20 -29.34 -7.80
N ASP A 67 12.21 -28.15 -8.41
CA ASP A 67 12.00 -27.94 -9.84
C ASP A 67 13.17 -27.11 -10.39
N ALA A 68 13.72 -27.54 -11.53
CA ALA A 68 14.85 -26.89 -12.20
C ALA A 68 14.58 -25.40 -12.53
N ARG A 69 13.31 -25.01 -12.71
CA ARG A 69 12.87 -23.63 -12.96
C ARG A 69 13.15 -22.69 -11.79
N PHE A 70 13.24 -23.23 -10.57
CA PHE A 70 13.56 -22.46 -9.36
C PHE A 70 15.01 -22.67 -8.89
N SER A 71 15.89 -23.28 -9.70
CA SER A 71 17.29 -23.52 -9.31
C SER A 71 18.05 -22.26 -8.88
N GLY A 72 17.70 -21.10 -9.46
CA GLY A 72 18.26 -19.79 -9.10
C GLY A 72 17.35 -18.93 -8.21
N ALA A 73 16.21 -19.45 -7.74
CA ALA A 73 15.25 -18.69 -6.98
C ALA A 73 15.68 -18.49 -5.52
N TRP A 74 15.46 -17.28 -5.00
CA TRP A 74 15.58 -17.02 -3.57
C TRP A 74 14.49 -17.79 -2.82
N GLY A 75 14.86 -18.56 -1.79
CA GLY A 75 13.95 -19.49 -1.11
C GLY A 75 14.08 -20.95 -1.53
N GLY A 76 15.01 -21.25 -2.45
CA GLY A 76 15.39 -22.60 -2.84
C GLY A 76 14.60 -23.14 -4.04
N PRO A 77 14.87 -24.40 -4.44
CA PRO A 77 14.37 -24.96 -5.70
C PRO A 77 12.90 -25.39 -5.65
N THR A 78 12.18 -25.11 -4.56
CA THR A 78 10.76 -25.46 -4.42
C THR A 78 9.91 -24.24 -4.69
N LEU A 79 8.74 -24.43 -5.30
CA LEU A 79 7.78 -23.33 -5.51
C LEU A 79 7.37 -22.70 -4.17
N ALA A 80 7.09 -23.52 -3.15
CA ALA A 80 6.68 -23.05 -1.84
C ALA A 80 7.76 -22.18 -1.17
N GLY A 81 9.03 -22.63 -1.23
CA GLY A 81 10.16 -21.87 -0.67
C GLY A 81 10.40 -20.57 -1.44
N ALA A 82 10.42 -20.64 -2.77
CA ALA A 82 10.56 -19.47 -3.63
C ALA A 82 9.44 -18.45 -3.36
N TRP A 83 8.19 -18.91 -3.36
CA TRP A 83 7.03 -18.07 -3.07
C TRP A 83 7.11 -17.43 -1.68
N PHE A 84 7.43 -18.20 -0.64
CA PHE A 84 7.51 -17.70 0.73
C PHE A 84 8.49 -16.53 0.87
N VAL A 85 9.70 -16.68 0.33
CA VAL A 85 10.71 -15.60 0.41
C VAL A 85 10.25 -14.35 -0.34
N HIS A 86 9.67 -14.49 -1.53
CA HIS A 86 9.17 -13.34 -2.29
C HIS A 86 7.96 -12.68 -1.61
N ALA A 87 7.08 -13.47 -1.00
CA ALA A 87 5.96 -12.96 -0.21
C ALA A 87 6.45 -12.17 1.02
N MET A 88 7.52 -12.64 1.69
CA MET A 88 8.16 -11.91 2.79
C MET A 88 8.82 -10.61 2.33
N CYS A 89 9.50 -10.60 1.18
CA CYS A 89 10.02 -9.37 0.59
C CYS A 89 8.91 -8.36 0.27
N ALA A 90 7.82 -8.83 -0.35
CA ALA A 90 6.65 -8.00 -0.65
C ALA A 90 6.03 -7.42 0.63
N PHE A 91 5.87 -8.24 1.67
CA PHE A 91 5.37 -7.81 2.98
C PHE A 91 6.29 -6.74 3.61
N GLY A 92 7.61 -6.95 3.60
CA GLY A 92 8.57 -5.96 4.11
C GLY A 92 8.47 -4.62 3.37
N MET A 93 8.38 -4.65 2.03
CA MET A 93 8.18 -3.45 1.22
C MET A 93 6.85 -2.76 1.53
N GLN A 94 5.77 -3.52 1.72
CA GLN A 94 4.46 -3.00 2.10
C GLN A 94 4.51 -2.29 3.45
N VAL A 95 5.16 -2.88 4.47
CA VAL A 95 5.34 -2.25 5.79
C VAL A 95 6.07 -0.91 5.66
N ILE A 96 7.14 -0.85 4.87
CA ILE A 96 7.91 0.38 4.62
C ILE A 96 7.03 1.43 3.92
N CYS A 97 6.30 1.05 2.87
CA CYS A 97 5.41 1.96 2.16
C CYS A 97 4.33 2.54 3.08
N MET A 98 3.69 1.69 3.89
CA MET A 98 2.67 2.13 4.85
C MET A 98 3.25 3.05 5.93
N ALA A 99 4.48 2.79 6.40
CA ALA A 99 5.17 3.67 7.34
C ALA A 99 5.45 5.05 6.74
N LEU A 100 5.88 5.10 5.47
CA LEU A 100 6.13 6.36 4.75
C LEU A 100 4.82 7.12 4.48
N ILE A 101 3.77 6.45 4.03
CA ILE A 101 2.44 7.04 3.82
C ILE A 101 1.93 7.67 5.12
N ARG A 102 2.03 6.94 6.25
CA ARG A 102 1.66 7.44 7.58
C ARG A 102 2.47 8.67 7.99
N ARG A 103 3.78 8.68 7.73
CA ARG A 103 4.64 9.82 8.03
C ARG A 103 4.28 11.05 7.21
N VAL A 104 3.95 10.86 5.93
CA VAL A 104 3.58 11.92 4.98
C VAL A 104 2.20 12.51 5.29
N HIS A 105 1.23 11.68 5.71
CA HIS A 105 -0.10 12.16 6.07
C HIS A 105 -0.15 12.89 7.42
N GLY A 106 0.88 12.71 8.26
CA GLY A 106 0.88 13.19 9.64
C GLY A 106 -0.04 12.32 10.49
N ARG A 107 0.47 11.83 11.61
CA ARG A 107 -0.37 11.24 12.65
C ARG A 107 -1.19 12.37 13.27
N GLU A 108 -2.39 12.65 12.77
CA GLU A 108 -3.47 12.89 13.73
C GLU A 108 -3.80 11.50 14.27
N LEU A 109 -3.04 11.11 15.30
CA LEU A 109 -3.58 10.14 16.23
C LEU A 109 -4.89 10.74 16.68
N ALA A 110 -5.97 10.03 16.44
CA ALA A 110 -7.17 10.17 17.23
C ALA A 110 -6.74 10.16 18.70
N GLU A 111 -6.61 11.34 19.30
CA GLU A 111 -6.94 11.54 20.70
C GLU A 111 -8.45 11.33 20.80
N ALA A 112 -8.86 10.07 20.72
CA ALA A 112 -10.20 9.64 20.96
C ALA A 112 -10.12 8.23 21.54
N VAL A 113 -9.75 8.18 22.82
CA VAL A 113 -10.52 7.65 23.95
C VAL A 113 -9.57 7.55 25.14
#